data_AF-A0A131ZYF5-F1
#
_entry.id   AF-A0A131ZYF5-F1
#
_cell.length_a   1.000
_cell.length_b   1.000
_cell.length_c   1.000
_cell.angle_alpha   90.00
_cell.angle_beta   90.00
_cell.angle_gamma   90.00
#
_symmetry.space_group_name_H-M   'P 1'
#
loop_
_entity.id
_entity.type
_entity.pdbx_description
1 polymer ?
#
loop_
_entity_poly.entity_id
_entity_poly.type
_entity_poly.pdbx_seq_one_letter_code
_entity_poly.pdbx_strand_id
1 'polypeptide(L)'
;MGHFIPKDTLVLVNIWAVHHDSKIWDNPSKFNPYRFLTEDGKTLIDHEGFIPFSLGKRSCVAESFVRKWLFIFVVTIVQNFHIKSPNHREEIFDEKFNRISSIENGSLTTFFNNFIYKLLNFLSEFHCIIETKIIQLVQKLDQCQLNLVILEMKLKSLNGPSETDQNGEIKCDDSNENRHNLDKDIAESNEIVNTENRLQKKAESCPEKSEEISIDVQNGNDNNLQIYKRMLKFGVHEDGVRQKMLFDGVDPSLLNL
;
A
#
# COMPACT_ATOMS: atom_id res chain seq x y z
N MET A 1 -5.54 5.27 -33.40
CA MET A 1 -4.55 6.36 -33.60
C MET A 1 -4.06 6.76 -32.22
N GLY A 2 -2.75 6.82 -32.00
CA GLY A 2 -2.16 7.30 -30.75
C GLY A 2 -1.86 8.79 -30.80
N HIS A 3 -1.69 9.42 -29.64
CA HIS A 3 -1.25 10.81 -29.50
C HIS A 3 0.16 10.84 -28.90
N PHE A 4 1.03 11.69 -29.44
CA PHE A 4 2.33 11.95 -28.83
C PHE A 4 2.15 12.89 -27.63
N ILE A 5 2.59 12.44 -26.46
CA ILE A 5 2.58 13.22 -25.22
C ILE A 5 4.05 13.56 -24.89
N PRO A 6 4.45 14.85 -24.90
CA PRO A 6 5.81 15.25 -24.54
C PRO A 6 6.20 14.81 -23.12
N LYS A 7 7.51 14.65 -22.89
CA LYS A 7 8.03 14.41 -21.54
C LYS A 7 7.60 15.54 -20.59
N ASP A 8 7.39 15.19 -19.32
CA ASP A 8 7.03 16.11 -18.24
C ASP A 8 5.66 16.79 -18.42
N THR A 9 4.81 16.25 -19.29
CA THR A 9 3.41 16.68 -19.41
C THR A 9 2.61 16.28 -18.18
N LEU A 10 1.93 17.25 -17.57
CA LEU A 10 0.95 16.97 -16.51
C LEU A 10 -0.28 16.27 -17.10
N VAL A 11 -0.59 15.08 -16.60
CA VAL A 11 -1.78 14.32 -16.96
C VAL A 11 -2.73 14.27 -15.78
N LEU A 12 -3.92 14.83 -15.94
CA LEU A 12 -4.98 14.80 -14.93
C LEU A 12 -6.10 13.86 -15.37
N VAL A 13 -6.42 12.87 -14.53
CA VAL A 13 -7.51 11.94 -14.78
C VAL A 13 -8.81 12.53 -14.23
N ASN A 14 -9.79 12.73 -15.11
CA ASN A 14 -11.12 13.18 -14.69
C ASN A 14 -11.97 12.00 -14.22
N ILE A 15 -11.76 11.58 -12.97
CA ILE A 15 -12.49 10.46 -12.36
C ILE A 15 -13.99 10.75 -12.30
N TRP A 16 -14.39 12.01 -12.06
CA TRP A 16 -15.80 12.39 -12.03
C TRP A 16 -16.48 12.09 -13.37
N ALA A 17 -15.85 12.43 -14.49
CA ALA A 17 -16.37 12.13 -15.83
C ALA A 17 -16.50 10.62 -16.06
N VAL A 18 -15.54 9.81 -15.59
CA VAL A 18 -15.62 8.34 -15.68
C VAL A 18 -16.81 7.80 -14.87
N HIS A 19 -17.05 8.34 -13.67
CA HIS A 19 -18.18 7.95 -12.81
C HIS A 19 -19.54 8.48 -13.29
N HIS A 20 -19.54 9.46 -14.21
CA HIS A 20 -20.75 10.07 -14.74
C HIS A 20 -20.96 9.84 -16.25
N ASP A 21 -20.14 9.01 -16.89
CA ASP A 21 -20.31 8.68 -18.31
C ASP A 21 -21.53 7.79 -18.50
N SER A 22 -22.53 8.30 -19.22
CA SER A 22 -23.75 7.57 -19.59
C SER A 22 -23.51 6.32 -20.44
N LYS A 23 -22.33 6.17 -21.06
CA LYS A 23 -21.95 4.96 -21.80
C LYS A 23 -21.52 3.82 -20.88
N ILE A 24 -21.10 4.16 -19.67
CA ILE A 24 -20.57 3.23 -18.66
C ILE A 24 -21.62 2.98 -17.58
N TRP A 25 -22.39 4.01 -17.23
CA TRP A 25 -23.35 3.98 -16.13
C TRP A 25 -24.76 4.31 -16.61
N ASP A 26 -25.71 3.42 -16.34
CA ASP A 26 -27.13 3.74 -16.55
C ASP A 26 -27.59 4.81 -15.57
N ASN A 27 -28.11 5.93 -16.04
CA ASN A 27 -28.57 7.05 -15.20
C ASN A 27 -27.52 7.49 -14.15
N PRO A 28 -26.35 8.01 -14.58
CA PRO A 28 -25.20 8.27 -13.70
C PRO A 28 -25.50 9.27 -12.58
N SER A 29 -26.36 10.26 -12.84
CA SER A 29 -26.72 11.28 -11.86
C SER A 29 -27.66 10.77 -10.76
N LYS A 30 -28.26 9.59 -10.93
CA LYS A 30 -29.17 9.00 -9.94
C LYS A 30 -28.39 8.13 -8.96
N PHE A 31 -28.51 8.44 -7.67
CA PHE A 31 -28.05 7.55 -6.61
C PHE A 31 -28.86 6.25 -6.65
N ASN A 32 -28.24 5.18 -7.15
CA ASN A 32 -28.84 3.86 -7.23
C ASN A 32 -27.82 2.83 -6.72
N PRO A 33 -27.92 2.37 -5.46
CA PRO A 33 -26.98 1.41 -4.89
C PRO A 33 -27.09 0.02 -5.54
N TYR A 34 -28.25 -0.33 -6.12
CA TYR A 34 -28.49 -1.65 -6.73
C TYR A 34 -27.64 -1.91 -7.98
N ARG A 35 -27.07 -0.88 -8.62
CA ARG A 35 -26.17 -1.07 -9.77
C ARG A 35 -24.87 -1.80 -9.44
N PHE A 36 -24.54 -1.91 -8.15
CA PHE A 36 -23.38 -2.63 -7.65
C PHE A 36 -23.74 -4.03 -7.17
N LEU A 37 -24.96 -4.52 -7.43
CA LEU A 37 -25.43 -5.85 -7.04
C LEU A 37 -25.75 -6.67 -8.28
N THR A 38 -25.53 -7.98 -8.19
CA THR A 38 -26.03 -8.95 -9.17
C THR A 38 -27.55 -8.93 -9.25
N GLU A 39 -28.11 -9.48 -10.34
CA GLU A 39 -29.57 -9.52 -10.55
C GLU A 39 -30.33 -10.22 -9.41
N ASP A 40 -29.70 -11.19 -8.74
CA ASP A 40 -30.26 -11.88 -7.58
C ASP A 40 -30.09 -11.09 -6.25
N GLY A 41 -29.39 -9.95 -6.28
CA GLY A 41 -29.20 -9.03 -5.15
C GLY A 41 -28.24 -9.53 -4.06
N LYS A 42 -27.54 -10.63 -4.27
CA LYS A 42 -26.77 -11.31 -3.21
C LYS A 42 -25.29 -10.99 -3.22
N THR A 43 -24.70 -10.68 -4.38
CA THR A 43 -23.27 -10.44 -4.50
C THR A 43 -22.99 -9.05 -5.07
N LEU A 44 -21.84 -8.51 -4.68
CA LEU A 44 -21.35 -7.23 -5.20
C LEU A 44 -20.74 -7.44 -6.58
N ILE A 45 -21.09 -6.57 -7.52
CA ILE A 45 -20.45 -6.49 -8.83
C ILE A 45 -19.23 -5.56 -8.73
N ASP A 46 -18.07 -6.09 -9.09
CA ASP A 46 -16.87 -5.27 -9.34
C ASP A 46 -16.99 -4.61 -10.71
N HIS A 47 -17.46 -3.35 -10.74
CA HIS A 47 -17.68 -2.62 -11.98
C HIS A 47 -16.38 -1.95 -12.44
N GLU A 48 -15.94 -2.21 -13.68
CA GLU A 48 -14.64 -1.74 -14.18
C GLU A 48 -14.51 -0.20 -14.18
N GLY A 49 -15.63 0.52 -14.36
CA GLY A 49 -15.66 1.98 -14.27
C GLY A 49 -15.59 2.54 -12.84
N PHE A 50 -15.69 1.71 -11.80
CA PHE A 50 -15.72 2.15 -10.41
C PHE A 50 -14.31 2.32 -9.82
N ILE A 51 -13.70 3.47 -10.10
CA ILE A 51 -12.32 3.78 -9.71
C ILE A 51 -12.18 4.92 -8.67
N PRO A 52 -12.89 4.89 -7.53
CA PRO A 52 -12.88 6.00 -6.56
C PRO A 52 -11.50 6.24 -5.92
N PHE A 53 -10.62 5.25 -5.96
CA PHE A 53 -9.27 5.30 -5.41
C PHE A 53 -8.18 5.28 -6.48
N SER A 54 -8.54 5.70 -7.71
CA SER A 54 -7.68 5.60 -8.90
C SER A 54 -7.32 4.14 -9.24
N LEU A 55 -6.41 3.95 -10.19
CA LEU A 55 -5.89 2.65 -10.61
C LEU A 55 -4.39 2.72 -10.92
N GLY A 56 -3.72 1.57 -10.97
CA GLY A 56 -2.33 1.45 -11.38
C GLY A 56 -1.33 1.78 -10.28
N LYS A 57 -0.09 2.15 -10.65
CA LYS A 57 1.04 2.36 -9.72
C LYS A 57 0.82 3.48 -8.69
N ARG A 58 -0.16 4.35 -8.93
CA ARG A 58 -0.51 5.48 -8.07
C ARG A 58 -1.93 5.35 -7.51
N SER A 59 -2.49 4.14 -7.48
CA SER A 59 -3.72 3.87 -6.75
C SER A 59 -3.54 4.19 -5.27
N CYS A 60 -4.65 4.48 -4.59
CA CYS A 60 -4.60 4.77 -3.16
C CYS A 60 -4.12 3.55 -2.38
N VAL A 61 -2.96 3.68 -1.72
CA VAL A 61 -2.42 2.62 -0.84
C VAL A 61 -3.38 2.26 0.30
N ALA A 62 -4.21 3.22 0.72
CA ALA A 62 -5.15 3.05 1.83
C ALA A 62 -6.55 2.56 1.38
N GLU A 63 -6.76 2.21 0.11
CA GLU A 63 -8.08 1.81 -0.40
C GLU A 63 -8.74 0.69 0.44
N SER A 64 -7.99 -0.39 0.70
CA SER A 64 -8.50 -1.54 1.45
C SER A 64 -8.88 -1.19 2.89
N PHE A 65 -8.15 -0.24 3.48
CA PHE A 65 -8.42 0.28 4.81
C PHE A 65 -9.67 1.16 4.80
N VAL A 66 -9.72 2.16 3.93
CA VAL A 66 -10.82 3.13 3.84
C VAL A 66 -12.14 2.43 3.51
N ARG A 67 -12.15 1.40 2.64
CA ARG A 67 -13.37 0.64 2.34
C ARG A 67 -13.98 -0.03 3.58
N LYS A 68 -13.16 -0.72 4.38
CA LYS A 68 -13.60 -1.35 5.64
C LYS A 68 -14.05 -0.31 6.65
N TRP A 69 -13.29 0.77 6.75
CA TRP A 69 -13.56 1.85 7.68
C TRP A 69 -14.89 2.56 7.36
N LEU A 70 -15.12 2.89 6.09
CA LEU A 70 -16.36 3.48 5.62
C LEU A 70 -17.55 2.56 5.87
N PHE A 71 -17.40 1.25 5.64
CA PHE A 71 -18.44 0.28 5.93
C PHE A 71 -18.83 0.29 7.40
N ILE A 72 -17.86 0.17 8.31
CA ILE A 72 -18.11 0.21 9.76
C ILE A 72 -18.76 1.53 10.15
N PHE A 73 -18.26 2.66 9.64
CA PHE A 73 -18.79 3.98 9.93
C PHE A 73 -20.26 4.11 9.54
N VAL A 74 -20.60 3.76 8.29
CA VAL A 74 -21.98 3.85 7.77
C VAL A 74 -22.90 2.90 8.52
N VAL A 75 -22.50 1.63 8.70
CA VAL A 75 -23.32 0.63 9.41
C VAL A 75 -23.59 1.07 10.84
N THR A 76 -22.57 1.60 11.53
CA THR A 76 -22.73 2.06 12.91
C THR A 76 -23.71 3.22 12.99
N ILE A 77 -23.66 4.17 12.05
CA ILE A 77 -24.63 5.27 12.00
C ILE A 77 -26.04 4.73 11.77
N VAL A 78 -26.23 3.88 10.76
CA VAL A 78 -27.54 3.35 10.38
C VAL A 78 -28.14 2.44 11.46
N GLN A 79 -27.32 1.71 12.21
CA GLN A 79 -27.78 0.84 13.30
C GLN A 79 -28.20 1.62 14.57
N ASN A 80 -27.52 2.72 14.88
CA ASN A 80 -27.72 3.43 16.15
C ASN A 80 -28.60 4.69 16.02
N PHE A 81 -28.78 5.23 14.80
CA PHE A 81 -29.47 6.50 14.59
C PHE A 81 -30.55 6.41 13.53
N HIS A 82 -31.67 7.10 13.80
CA HIS A 82 -32.68 7.39 12.80
C HIS A 82 -32.38 8.75 12.16
N ILE A 83 -31.91 8.74 10.92
CA ILE A 83 -31.58 9.97 10.17
C ILE A 83 -32.88 10.58 9.64
N LYS A 84 -33.14 11.85 9.94
CA LYS A 84 -34.26 12.63 9.38
C LYS A 84 -33.74 13.95 8.85
N SER A 85 -34.21 14.37 7.68
CA SER A 85 -33.93 15.70 7.16
C SER A 85 -34.78 16.73 7.92
N PRO A 86 -34.21 17.85 8.39
CA PRO A 86 -34.98 18.90 9.07
C PRO A 86 -36.08 19.51 8.19
N ASN A 87 -35.91 19.44 6.86
CA ASN A 87 -36.71 20.18 5.88
C ASN A 87 -37.49 19.28 4.91
N HIS A 88 -37.72 17.99 5.21
CA HIS A 88 -38.49 17.12 4.32
C HIS A 88 -39.82 16.67 4.93
N ARG A 89 -40.89 17.11 4.25
CA ARG A 89 -42.23 16.55 4.36
C ARG A 89 -42.19 15.06 4.03
N GLU A 90 -43.07 14.32 4.69
CA GLU A 90 -43.27 12.88 4.60
C GLU A 90 -43.49 12.41 3.16
N GLU A 91 -42.42 12.14 2.42
CA GLU A 91 -42.48 11.26 1.26
C GLU A 91 -41.54 10.08 1.51
N ILE A 92 -42.13 9.03 2.08
CA ILE A 92 -41.79 7.61 1.93
C ILE A 92 -40.36 7.24 2.38
N PHE A 93 -40.14 7.21 3.68
CA PHE A 93 -39.35 6.13 4.26
C PHE A 93 -40.33 5.05 4.73
N ASP A 94 -40.13 3.81 4.28
CA ASP A 94 -40.93 2.65 4.67
C ASP A 94 -41.23 2.66 6.18
N GLU A 95 -42.51 2.58 6.54
CA GLU A 95 -43.00 2.61 7.93
C GLU A 95 -42.34 1.57 8.85
N LYS A 96 -41.63 0.57 8.28
CA LYS A 96 -40.88 -0.44 9.02
C LYS A 96 -39.72 0.10 9.86
N PHE A 97 -39.18 1.28 9.58
CA PHE A 97 -38.07 1.85 10.36
C PHE A 97 -38.51 2.81 11.49
N ASN A 98 -39.79 3.16 11.59
CA ASN A 98 -40.30 4.19 12.50
C ASN A 98 -40.55 3.74 13.95
N ARG A 99 -39.88 2.69 14.46
CA ARG A 99 -40.10 2.18 15.84
C ARG A 99 -38.94 2.37 16.82
N ILE A 100 -38.27 3.53 16.81
CA ILE A 100 -37.39 3.93 17.90
C ILE A 100 -37.58 5.43 18.19
N SER A 101 -37.76 5.76 19.47
CA SER A 101 -37.99 7.12 19.97
C SER A 101 -36.82 8.06 19.67
N SER A 102 -37.12 9.34 19.44
CA SER A 102 -36.13 10.42 19.29
C SER A 102 -35.09 10.37 20.40
N ILE A 103 -33.82 10.41 20.01
CA ILE A 103 -32.68 10.31 20.91
C ILE A 103 -32.42 11.69 21.54
N GLU A 104 -32.43 11.76 22.88
CA GLU A 104 -31.97 12.93 23.63
C GLU A 104 -30.47 13.19 23.38
N ASN A 105 -30.09 14.47 23.27
CA ASN A 105 -28.79 15.00 22.84
C ASN A 105 -27.53 14.39 23.51
N GLY A 106 -27.67 13.66 24.62
CA GLY A 106 -26.59 12.95 25.30
C GLY A 106 -26.06 11.71 24.57
N SER A 107 -26.88 11.02 23.78
CA SER A 107 -26.47 9.77 23.12
C SER A 107 -25.66 9.99 21.84
N LEU A 108 -25.94 11.04 21.06
CA LEU A 108 -25.14 11.39 19.88
C LEU A 108 -23.73 11.84 20.27
N THR A 109 -23.61 12.69 21.30
CA THR A 109 -22.31 13.15 21.81
C THR A 109 -21.51 12.00 22.41
N THR A 110 -22.15 11.14 23.21
CA THR A 110 -21.52 9.92 23.75
C THR A 110 -21.07 8.97 22.64
N PHE A 111 -21.89 8.84 21.60
CA PHE A 111 -21.56 8.03 20.43
C PHE A 111 -20.36 8.58 19.68
N PHE A 112 -20.34 9.87 19.31
CA PHE A 112 -19.20 10.47 18.63
C PHE A 112 -17.96 10.42 19.50
N ASN A 113 -18.08 10.69 20.80
CA ASN A 113 -16.96 10.60 21.73
C ASN A 113 -16.41 9.17 21.81
N ASN A 114 -17.27 8.15 21.90
CA ASN A 114 -16.86 6.75 21.92
C ASN A 114 -16.30 6.29 20.55
N PHE A 115 -16.91 6.74 19.46
CA PHE A 115 -16.45 6.48 18.11
C PHE A 115 -15.07 7.10 17.86
N ILE A 116 -14.89 8.37 18.22
CA ILE A 116 -13.62 9.09 18.14
C ILE A 116 -12.59 8.41 19.04
N TYR A 117 -12.94 8.06 20.27
CA TYR A 117 -12.04 7.34 21.17
C TYR A 117 -11.58 6.00 20.59
N LYS A 118 -12.52 5.18 20.10
CA LYS A 118 -12.21 3.89 19.44
C LYS A 118 -11.41 4.08 18.16
N LEU A 119 -11.70 5.11 17.39
CA LEU A 119 -10.96 5.47 16.18
C LEU A 119 -9.52 5.86 16.50
N LEU A 120 -9.34 6.75 17.48
CA LEU A 120 -8.01 7.19 17.92
C LEU A 120 -7.21 6.03 18.47
N ASN A 121 -7.83 5.15 19.26
CA ASN A 121 -7.17 3.96 19.77
C ASN A 121 -6.76 3.01 18.62
N PHE A 122 -7.67 2.77 17.68
CA PHE A 122 -7.36 1.97 16.49
C PHE A 122 -6.23 2.60 15.65
N LEU A 123 -6.25 3.92 15.44
CA LEU A 123 -5.20 4.62 14.69
C LEU A 123 -3.85 4.57 15.41
N SER A 124 -3.86 4.65 16.74
CA SER A 124 -2.67 4.49 17.58
C SER A 124 -2.08 3.08 17.47
N GLU A 125 -2.92 2.05 17.57
CA GLU A 125 -2.50 0.65 17.39
C GLU A 125 -1.98 0.40 15.97
N PHE A 126 -2.68 0.94 14.97
CA PHE A 126 -2.27 0.83 13.57
C PHE A 126 -0.93 1.53 13.31
N HIS A 127 -0.72 2.71 13.90
CA HIS A 127 0.55 3.42 13.84
C HIS A 127 1.69 2.57 14.40
N CYS A 128 1.49 1.99 15.59
CA CYS A 128 2.47 1.11 16.23
C CYS A 128 2.81 -0.12 15.35
N ILE A 129 1.80 -0.73 14.72
CA ILE A 129 2.00 -1.86 13.79
C ILE A 129 2.82 -1.42 12.56
N ILE A 130 2.50 -0.26 11.99
CA ILE A 130 3.24 0.27 10.84
C ILE A 130 4.69 0.56 11.23
N GLU A 131 4.92 1.26 12.33
CA GLU A 131 6.26 1.57 12.82
C GLU A 131 7.08 0.30 13.01
N THR A 132 6.50 -0.71 13.65
CA THR A 132 7.16 -2.01 13.85
C THR A 132 7.53 -2.65 12.52
N LYS A 133 6.62 -2.65 11.54
CA LYS A 133 6.89 -3.22 10.20
C LYS A 133 7.94 -2.43 9.43
N ILE A 134 7.95 -1.10 9.57
CA ILE A 134 8.98 -0.23 8.97
C ILE A 134 10.34 -0.56 9.56
N ILE A 135 10.45 -0.64 10.89
CA ILE A 135 11.70 -1.00 11.57
C ILE A 135 12.19 -2.37 11.09
N GLN A 136 11.31 -3.37 11.00
CA GLN A 136 11.66 -4.69 10.48
C GLN A 136 12.13 -4.65 9.01
N LEU A 137 11.54 -3.80 8.17
CA LEU A 137 11.98 -3.62 6.79
C LEU A 137 13.35 -2.95 6.70
N VAL A 138 13.61 -1.94 7.52
CA VAL A 138 14.91 -1.27 7.60
C VAL A 138 15.99 -2.27 8.05
N GLN A 139 15.72 -3.07 9.09
CA GLN A 139 16.66 -4.10 9.54
C GLN A 139 16.96 -5.14 8.46
N LYS A 140 15.95 -5.57 7.70
CA LYS A 140 16.16 -6.46 6.55
C LYS A 140 16.98 -5.81 5.45
N LEU A 141 16.77 -4.52 5.20
CA LEU A 141 17.56 -3.75 4.23
C LEU A 141 19.03 -3.68 4.67
N ASP A 142 19.30 -3.42 5.94
CA ASP A 142 20.65 -3.37 6.51
C ASP A 142 21.34 -4.74 6.41
N GLN A 143 20.62 -5.82 6.69
CA GLN A 143 21.14 -7.18 6.49
C GLN A 143 21.49 -7.44 5.02
N CYS A 144 20.65 -7.01 4.07
CA CYS A 144 20.96 -7.13 2.66
C CYS A 144 22.20 -6.31 2.27
N GLN A 145 22.35 -5.09 2.79
CA GLN A 145 23.54 -4.26 2.55
C GLN A 145 24.80 -4.91 3.12
N LEU A 146 24.74 -5.44 4.33
CA LEU A 146 25.88 -6.10 4.97
C LEU A 146 26.29 -7.37 4.20
N ASN A 147 25.31 -8.17 3.75
CA ASN A 147 25.56 -9.32 2.90
C ASN A 147 26.21 -8.93 1.56
N LEU A 148 25.78 -7.83 0.94
CA LEU A 148 26.39 -7.30 -0.28
C LEU A 148 27.85 -6.90 -0.05
N VAL A 149 28.15 -6.16 1.02
CA VAL A 149 29.54 -5.76 1.35
C VAL A 149 30.42 -6.99 1.58
N ILE A 150 29.92 -8.00 2.31
CA ILE A 150 30.66 -9.25 2.51
C ILE A 150 30.93 -9.96 1.19
N LEU A 151 29.93 -10.03 0.30
CA LEU A 151 30.09 -10.64 -1.01
C LEU A 151 31.09 -9.87 -1.88
N GLU A 152 31.08 -8.54 -1.85
CA GLU A 152 32.07 -7.69 -2.52
C GLU A 152 33.49 -7.92 -1.98
N MET A 153 33.64 -8.04 -0.66
CA MET A 153 34.94 -8.37 -0.03
C MET A 153 35.41 -9.77 -0.44
N LYS A 154 34.52 -10.76 -0.46
CA LYS A 154 34.83 -12.12 -0.92
C LYS A 154 35.24 -12.13 -2.39
N LEU A 155 34.55 -11.39 -3.25
CA LEU A 155 34.92 -11.24 -4.67
C LEU A 155 36.29 -10.58 -4.85
N LYS A 156 36.58 -9.51 -4.09
CA LYS A 156 37.90 -8.85 -4.08
C LYS A 156 39.02 -9.75 -3.55
N SER A 157 38.71 -10.74 -2.70
CA SER A 157 39.71 -11.71 -2.22
C SER A 157 40.01 -12.84 -3.20
N LEU A 158 39.06 -13.17 -4.08
CA LEU A 158 39.22 -14.18 -5.13
C LEU A 158 39.94 -13.63 -6.36
N ASN A 159 39.74 -12.34 -6.65
CA ASN A 159 40.62 -11.59 -7.53
C ASN A 159 41.85 -11.18 -6.71
N GLY A 160 42.83 -12.07 -6.61
CA GLY A 160 44.16 -11.71 -6.07
C GLY A 160 44.69 -10.42 -6.73
N PRO A 161 45.66 -9.73 -6.12
CA PRO A 161 46.18 -8.49 -6.68
C PRO A 161 46.53 -8.77 -8.14
N SER A 162 45.96 -7.98 -9.05
CA SER A 162 46.34 -8.03 -10.45
C SER A 162 47.80 -7.57 -10.53
N GLU A 163 48.73 -8.50 -10.33
CA GLU A 163 50.11 -8.38 -10.74
C GLU A 163 50.23 -9.01 -12.12
N THR A 164 50.23 -8.16 -13.13
CA THR A 164 51.21 -8.34 -14.20
C THR A 164 51.97 -7.02 -14.32
N ASP A 165 53.08 -6.95 -13.60
CA ASP A 165 54.17 -6.07 -13.99
C ASP A 165 54.88 -6.71 -15.18
N GLN A 166 54.95 -5.96 -16.28
CA GLN A 166 56.16 -5.89 -17.08
C GLN A 166 56.52 -4.42 -17.20
N ASN A 167 57.12 -3.88 -16.13
CA ASN A 167 58.23 -2.93 -16.14
C ASN A 167 58.41 -2.42 -14.71
N GLY A 168 59.41 -2.97 -14.02
CA GLY A 168 59.72 -2.60 -12.65
C GLY A 168 60.08 -1.13 -12.52
N GLU A 169 59.37 -0.43 -11.65
CA GLU A 169 59.87 0.74 -10.93
C GLU A 169 59.06 0.91 -9.64
N ILE A 170 59.76 0.85 -8.50
CA ILE A 170 59.18 1.18 -7.20
C ILE A 170 58.95 2.70 -7.19
N LYS A 171 57.70 3.12 -7.06
CA LYS A 171 57.34 4.48 -6.65
C LYS A 171 56.55 4.43 -5.35
N CYS A 172 57.19 4.87 -4.27
CA CYS A 172 56.50 5.41 -3.12
C CYS A 172 55.97 6.79 -3.54
N ASP A 173 54.66 6.96 -3.63
CA ASP A 173 54.05 8.29 -3.73
C ASP A 173 52.94 8.43 -2.66
N ASP A 174 53.11 9.48 -1.87
CA ASP A 174 52.25 9.95 -0.78
C ASP A 174 50.81 10.22 -1.23
N SER A 175 49.82 9.72 -0.50
CA SER A 175 48.46 10.28 -0.50
C SER A 175 47.75 9.99 0.83
N ASN A 176 48.06 10.86 1.79
CA ASN A 176 47.58 10.85 3.16
C ASN A 176 46.22 11.58 3.35
N GLU A 177 45.28 11.48 2.39
CA GLU A 177 44.00 12.21 2.45
C GLU A 177 42.74 11.34 2.65
N ASN A 178 42.81 10.02 2.46
CA ASN A 178 41.63 9.15 2.59
C ASN A 178 41.50 8.41 3.93
N ARG A 179 42.44 8.58 4.86
CA ARG A 179 42.34 7.98 6.22
C ARG A 179 41.47 8.80 7.17
N HIS A 180 41.29 10.10 6.92
CA HIS A 180 40.62 10.98 7.88
C HIS A 180 39.08 10.98 7.79
N ASN A 181 38.52 10.52 6.68
CA ASN A 181 37.06 10.39 6.52
C ASN A 181 36.53 9.02 7.01
N LEU A 182 37.30 7.95 6.85
CA LEU A 182 36.88 6.61 7.30
C LEU A 182 36.79 6.52 8.83
N ASP A 183 37.71 7.17 9.55
CA ASP A 183 37.70 7.20 11.02
C ASP A 183 36.56 8.06 11.59
N LYS A 184 36.09 9.07 10.83
CA LYS A 184 34.92 9.89 11.19
C LYS A 184 33.61 9.14 10.99
N ASP A 185 33.47 8.45 9.87
CA ASP A 185 32.28 7.65 9.57
C ASP A 185 32.14 6.46 10.54
N ILE A 186 33.27 5.86 10.97
CA ILE A 186 33.28 4.81 11.99
C ILE A 186 32.92 5.36 13.38
N ALA A 187 33.37 6.57 13.74
CA ALA A 187 33.03 7.19 15.02
C ALA A 187 31.53 7.55 15.13
N GLU A 188 30.95 8.09 14.05
CA GLU A 188 29.54 8.46 13.98
C GLU A 188 28.62 7.22 13.97
N SER A 189 29.04 6.16 13.27
CA SER A 189 28.36 4.85 13.29
C SER A 189 28.34 4.23 14.70
N ASN A 190 29.42 4.38 15.47
CA ASN A 190 29.52 3.81 16.81
C ASN A 190 28.69 4.59 17.85
N GLU A 191 28.44 5.90 17.67
CA GLU A 191 27.52 6.66 18.54
C GLU A 191 26.04 6.30 18.29
N ILE A 192 25.67 6.03 17.04
CA ILE A 192 24.31 5.61 16.67
C ILE A 192 24.01 4.21 17.23
N VAL A 193 24.93 3.26 17.05
CA VAL A 193 24.81 1.89 17.58
C VAL A 193 24.68 1.88 19.12
N ASN A 194 25.39 2.76 19.82
CA ASN A 194 25.30 2.85 21.29
C ASN A 194 23.98 3.49 21.76
N THR A 195 23.38 4.37 20.96
CA THR A 195 22.09 5.00 21.26
C THR A 195 20.93 4.03 20.99
N GLU A 196 21.02 3.24 19.91
CA GLU A 196 20.06 2.18 19.58
C GLU A 196 20.06 1.05 20.62
N ASN A 197 21.23 0.60 21.06
CA ASN A 197 21.36 -0.40 22.13
C ASN A 197 20.73 0.05 23.46
N ARG A 198 20.71 1.37 23.72
CA ARG A 198 20.10 1.97 24.92
C ARG A 198 18.57 2.03 24.83
N LEU A 199 18.01 2.08 23.61
CA LEU A 199 16.57 2.02 23.35
C LEU A 199 16.06 0.57 23.27
N GLN A 200 16.87 -0.36 22.76
CA GLN A 200 16.56 -1.79 22.66
C GLN A 200 16.40 -2.47 24.02
N LYS A 201 17.22 -2.08 25.03
CA LYS A 201 17.06 -2.53 26.43
C LYS A 201 15.73 -2.16 27.08
N LYS A 202 14.95 -1.25 26.48
CA LYS A 202 13.61 -0.87 26.97
C LYS A 202 12.49 -1.70 26.33
N ALA A 203 12.77 -2.45 25.27
CA ALA A 203 11.78 -3.18 24.46
C ALA A 203 11.73 -4.70 24.71
N GLU A 204 12.66 -5.27 25.48
CA GLU A 204 12.77 -6.73 25.76
C GLU A 204 11.68 -7.32 26.68
N SER A 205 10.49 -6.70 26.77
CA SER A 205 9.40 -7.15 27.63
C SER A 205 8.19 -7.69 26.85
N CYS A 206 8.38 -8.53 25.83
CA CYS A 206 7.29 -9.41 25.35
C CYS A 206 7.81 -10.60 24.52
N PRO A 207 7.21 -11.80 24.65
CA PRO A 207 7.81 -13.04 24.18
C PRO A 207 7.51 -13.35 22.70
N GLU A 208 8.54 -13.79 21.99
CA GLU A 208 8.52 -14.27 20.60
C GLU A 208 7.92 -15.68 20.47
N LYS A 209 7.18 -15.91 19.39
CA LYS A 209 7.00 -17.25 18.79
C LYS A 209 7.37 -17.14 17.31
N SER A 210 8.33 -17.96 16.90
CA SER A 210 8.86 -18.07 15.54
C SER A 210 8.15 -19.17 14.76
N GLU A 211 7.76 -18.86 13.52
CA GLU A 211 7.53 -19.85 12.46
C GLU A 211 8.24 -19.37 11.18
N GLU A 212 9.02 -20.27 10.59
CA GLU A 212 9.82 -20.07 9.37
C GLU A 212 8.92 -20.02 8.11
N ILE A 213 9.28 -19.20 7.12
CA ILE A 213 8.59 -19.15 5.82
C ILE A 213 9.53 -19.69 4.73
N SER A 214 9.14 -20.81 4.13
CA SER A 214 9.65 -21.33 2.85
C SER A 214 9.04 -20.55 1.69
N ILE A 215 9.86 -20.22 0.68
CA ILE A 215 9.40 -19.54 -0.53
C ILE A 215 8.90 -20.58 -1.53
N ASP A 216 7.58 -20.71 -1.63
CA ASP A 216 6.92 -21.46 -2.71
C ASP A 216 6.46 -20.51 -3.82
N VAL A 217 6.82 -20.85 -5.06
CA VAL A 217 6.25 -20.24 -6.27
C VAL A 217 4.79 -20.66 -6.35
N GLN A 218 3.87 -19.78 -5.96
CA GLN A 218 2.45 -20.06 -6.04
C GLN A 218 1.94 -19.89 -7.47
N ASN A 219 1.29 -20.93 -7.99
CA ASN A 219 0.41 -20.84 -9.15
C ASN A 219 -0.61 -19.73 -8.89
N GLY A 220 -0.63 -18.71 -9.76
CA GLY A 220 -1.40 -17.49 -9.57
C GLY A 220 -2.87 -17.75 -9.25
N ASN A 221 -3.36 -17.11 -8.19
CA ASN A 221 -4.78 -17.07 -7.86
C ASN A 221 -5.55 -16.43 -9.04
N ASP A 222 -6.67 -17.03 -9.47
CA ASP A 222 -7.47 -16.58 -10.64
C ASP A 222 -7.81 -15.07 -10.60
N ASN A 223 -7.97 -14.52 -9.39
CA ASN A 223 -8.22 -13.10 -9.17
C ASN A 223 -7.08 -12.18 -9.65
N ASN A 224 -5.82 -12.62 -9.54
CA ASN A 224 -4.66 -11.83 -9.99
C ASN A 224 -4.57 -11.80 -11.52
N LEU A 225 -4.90 -12.92 -12.18
CA LEU A 225 -4.90 -12.99 -13.65
C LEU A 225 -5.97 -12.08 -14.27
N GLN A 226 -7.11 -11.91 -13.59
CA GLN A 226 -8.17 -10.98 -14.02
C GLN A 226 -7.70 -9.51 -13.99
N ILE A 227 -6.79 -9.14 -13.09
CA ILE A 227 -6.24 -7.78 -13.02
C ILE A 227 -5.36 -7.50 -14.25
N TYR A 228 -4.49 -8.44 -14.63
CA TYR A 228 -3.61 -8.28 -15.79
C TYR A 228 -4.37 -8.29 -17.11
N LYS A 229 -5.40 -9.14 -17.24
CA LYS A 229 -6.32 -9.13 -18.39
C LYS A 229 -7.08 -7.80 -18.50
N ARG A 230 -7.50 -7.21 -17.37
CA ARG A 230 -8.09 -5.86 -17.34
C ARG A 230 -7.10 -4.79 -17.81
N MET A 231 -5.85 -4.84 -17.37
CA MET A 231 -4.83 -3.87 -17.80
C MET A 231 -4.69 -3.82 -19.33
N LEU A 232 -4.64 -4.98 -19.99
CA LEU A 232 -4.59 -5.07 -21.46
C LEU A 232 -5.84 -4.49 -22.13
N LYS A 233 -7.03 -4.80 -21.59
CA LYS A 233 -8.32 -4.28 -22.09
C LYS A 233 -8.42 -2.75 -22.01
N PHE A 234 -7.80 -2.13 -21.00
CA PHE A 234 -7.72 -0.68 -20.84
C PHE A 234 -6.59 -0.02 -21.65
N GLY A 235 -5.93 -0.76 -22.55
CA GLY A 235 -4.93 -0.22 -23.47
C GLY A 235 -3.54 -0.06 -22.86
N VAL A 236 -3.25 -0.71 -21.72
CA VAL A 236 -1.88 -0.84 -21.22
C VAL A 236 -1.10 -1.76 -22.16
N HIS A 237 0.07 -1.32 -22.60
CA HIS A 237 0.93 -2.08 -23.50
C HIS A 237 1.33 -3.43 -22.90
N GLU A 238 1.35 -4.49 -23.72
CA GLU A 238 1.56 -5.87 -23.29
C GLU A 238 2.87 -6.04 -22.49
N ASP A 239 3.96 -5.46 -22.98
CA ASP A 239 5.26 -5.48 -22.27
C ASP A 239 5.18 -4.88 -20.86
N GLY A 240 4.36 -3.84 -20.68
CA GLY A 240 4.15 -3.21 -19.38
C GLY A 240 3.40 -4.11 -18.41
N VAL A 241 2.45 -4.91 -18.91
CA VAL A 241 1.71 -5.90 -18.12
C VAL A 241 2.59 -7.10 -17.79
N ARG A 242 3.37 -7.62 -18.74
CA ARG A 242 4.31 -8.73 -18.53
C ARG A 242 5.39 -8.40 -17.49
N GLN A 243 5.96 -7.19 -17.57
CA GLN A 243 6.92 -6.69 -16.56
C GLN A 243 6.30 -6.60 -15.16
N LYS A 244 5.02 -6.21 -15.08
CA LYS A 244 4.29 -6.16 -13.81
C LYS A 244 3.99 -7.55 -13.26
N MET A 245 3.64 -8.52 -14.11
CA MET A 245 3.45 -9.92 -13.71
C MET A 245 4.74 -10.52 -13.14
N LEU A 246 5.88 -10.32 -13.81
CA LEU A 246 7.19 -10.75 -13.31
C LEU A 246 7.52 -10.15 -11.95
N PHE A 247 7.27 -8.85 -11.76
CA PHE A 247 7.50 -8.17 -10.49
C PHE A 247 6.60 -8.71 -9.37
N ASP A 248 5.36 -9.09 -9.70
CA ASP A 248 4.40 -9.67 -8.76
C ASP A 248 4.59 -11.19 -8.56
N GLY A 249 5.63 -11.79 -9.16
CA GLY A 249 5.93 -13.22 -9.07
C GLY A 249 4.96 -14.13 -9.84
N VAL A 250 4.20 -13.57 -10.79
CA VAL A 250 3.24 -14.29 -11.62
C VAL A 250 3.85 -14.56 -12.99
N ASP A 251 3.81 -15.82 -13.46
CA ASP A 251 4.33 -16.19 -14.77
C ASP A 251 3.56 -15.47 -15.90
N PRO A 252 4.22 -14.63 -16.73
CA PRO A 252 3.60 -13.93 -17.85
C PRO A 252 2.99 -14.85 -18.91
N SER A 253 3.41 -16.12 -18.96
CA SER A 253 2.89 -17.13 -19.89
C SER A 253 1.42 -17.49 -19.64
N LEU A 254 0.87 -17.10 -18.48
CA LEU A 254 -0.54 -17.31 -18.11
C LEU A 254 -1.51 -16.36 -18.81
N LEU A 255 -1.00 -15.29 -19.43
CA LEU A 255 -1.77 -14.49 -20.39
C LEU A 255 -1.88 -15.30 -21.70
N ASN A 256 -2.75 -16.31 -21.72
CA ASN A 256 -3.18 -16.95 -22.97
C ASN A 256 -3.83 -15.85 -23.85
N LEU A 257 -3.01 -15.23 -24.70
CA LEU A 257 -3.36 -14.19 -25.69
C LEU A 257 -3.60 -14.85 -27.05
#